data_AF-A0A2P1QTW0-F1
#
_entry.id   AF-A0A2P1QTW0-F1
#
_cell.length_a   1.000
_cell.length_b   1.000
_cell.length_c   1.000
_cell.angle_alpha   90.00
_cell.angle_beta   90.00
_cell.angle_gamma   90.00
#
_symmetry.space_group_name_H-M   'P 1'
#
loop_
_entity.id
_entity.type
_entity.pdbx_description
1 polymer ?
#
loop_
_entity_poly.entity_id
_entity_poly.type
_entity_poly.pdbx_seq_one_letter_code
_entity_poly.pdbx_strand_id
1 'polypeptide(L)'
;MKAQILPNTVPYWDVVDLIKFENEKEHWMHIGYYRRPKDKLVWGNQTTITEPISTWKKVLIQATKEKPWFRELLSEVNAELSL
;
A
#
# COMPACT_ATOMS: atom_id res chain seq x y z
N MET A 1 7.50 -0.23 10.42
CA MET A 1 6.76 -1.40 9.90
C MET A 1 6.97 -2.57 10.84
N LYS A 2 5.90 -3.13 11.43
CA LYS A 2 5.95 -4.30 12.31
C LYS A 2 5.40 -5.50 11.54
N ALA A 3 6.10 -6.63 11.58
CA ALA A 3 5.59 -7.86 11.00
C ALA A 3 4.37 -8.35 11.79
N GLN A 4 3.32 -8.80 11.09
CA GLN A 4 2.22 -9.53 11.70
C GLN A 4 2.69 -10.98 11.95
N ILE A 5 2.92 -11.34 13.21
CA ILE A 5 3.43 -12.68 13.57
C ILE A 5 2.26 -13.54 14.03
N LEU A 6 1.83 -14.49 13.20
CA LEU A 6 0.96 -15.59 13.63
C LEU A 6 1.82 -16.86 13.81
N PRO A 7 1.59 -17.71 14.82
CA PRO A 7 2.37 -18.94 15.01
C PRO A 7 2.26 -19.82 13.76
N ASN A 8 3.41 -20.29 13.23
CA ASN A 8 3.54 -21.02 11.95
C ASN A 8 3.33 -20.22 10.66
N THR A 9 3.25 -18.89 10.72
CA THR A 9 3.09 -18.06 9.52
C THR A 9 4.40 -17.48 9.03
N VAL A 10 4.53 -17.44 7.72
CA VAL A 10 5.58 -16.68 7.04
C VAL A 10 5.36 -15.20 7.38
N PRO A 11 6.33 -14.49 7.97
CA PRO A 11 6.15 -13.07 8.27
C PRO A 11 6.01 -12.24 6.99
N TYR A 12 5.11 -11.25 7.02
CA TYR A 12 4.84 -10.32 5.93
C TYR A 12 5.23 -8.88 6.33
N TRP A 13 5.75 -8.13 5.37
CA TRP A 13 5.98 -6.68 5.48
C TRP A 13 5.32 -6.00 4.30
N ASP A 14 4.27 -5.23 4.57
CA ASP A 14 3.63 -4.37 3.57
C ASP A 14 4.56 -3.22 3.21
N VAL A 15 4.58 -2.87 1.93
CA VAL A 15 5.46 -1.84 1.37
C VAL A 15 4.61 -0.87 0.57
N VAL A 16 4.86 0.41 0.78
CA VAL A 16 4.34 1.50 -0.04
C VAL A 16 5.52 2.30 -0.55
N ASP A 17 5.86 2.14 -1.83
CA ASP A 17 6.94 2.89 -2.48
C ASP A 17 6.35 4.08 -3.24
N LEU A 18 6.92 5.27 -3.03
CA LEU A 18 6.66 6.44 -3.86
C LEU A 18 7.81 6.59 -4.85
N ILE A 19 7.51 6.43 -6.14
CA ILE A 19 8.50 6.28 -7.20
C ILE A 19 8.43 7.47 -8.15
N LYS A 20 9.59 8.02 -8.51
CA LYS A 20 9.72 9.00 -9.60
C LYS A 20 10.55 8.37 -10.71
N PHE A 21 9.92 8.03 -11.83
CA PHE A 21 10.63 7.59 -13.03
C PHE A 21 11.15 8.82 -13.79
N GLU A 22 12.37 8.73 -14.33
CA GLU A 22 13.04 9.87 -14.98
C GLU A 22 12.27 10.41 -16.19
N ASN A 23 11.55 9.55 -16.90
CA ASN A 23 10.85 9.87 -18.14
C ASN A 23 9.33 10.01 -17.97
N GLU A 24 8.82 9.96 -16.73
CA GLU A 24 7.39 10.06 -16.45
C GLU A 24 7.02 11.45 -15.91
N LYS A 25 5.83 11.92 -16.30
CA LYS A 25 5.36 13.27 -15.93
C LYS A 25 4.82 13.36 -14.51
N GLU A 26 4.40 12.24 -13.93
CA GLU A 26 3.85 12.18 -12.58
C GLU A 26 4.59 11.16 -11.72
N HIS A 27 4.44 11.29 -10.40
CA HIS A 27 4.90 10.28 -9.46
C HIS A 27 4.02 9.04 -9.56
N TRP A 28 4.60 7.92 -9.14
CA TRP A 28 3.96 6.63 -9.10
C TRP A 28 3.95 6.13 -7.67
N MET A 29 2.97 5.29 -7.36
CA MET A 29 2.95 4.58 -6.10
C MET A 29 2.82 3.09 -6.36
N HIS A 30 3.58 2.32 -5.58
CA HIS A 30 3.58 0.88 -5.62
C HIS A 30 3.20 0.34 -4.24
N ILE A 31 2.21 -0.54 -4.22
CA ILE A 31 1.83 -1.28 -3.00
C ILE A 31 2.15 -2.74 -3.24
N GLY A 32 2.89 -3.32 -2.30
CA GLY A 32 3.29 -4.72 -2.33
C GLY A 32 3.64 -5.24 -0.95
N TYR A 33 4.24 -6.43 -0.92
CA TYR A 33 4.73 -6.98 0.34
C TYR A 33 5.96 -7.87 0.12
N TYR A 34 6.83 -7.89 1.12
CA TYR A 34 7.84 -8.93 1.26
C TYR A 34 7.32 -10.04 2.17
N ARG A 35 7.68 -11.29 1.85
CA ARG A 35 7.47 -12.45 2.73
C ARG A 35 8.82 -13.05 3.11
N ARG A 36 8.98 -13.52 4.34
CA ARG A 36 10.23 -14.16 4.80
C ARG A 36 10.04 -15.63 5.17
N PRO A 37 9.87 -16.54 4.20
CA PRO A 37 9.81 -17.97 4.51
C PRO A 37 11.20 -18.44 4.95
N LYS A 38 11.30 -19.00 6.16
CA LYS A 38 12.57 -19.35 6.82
C LYS A 38 13.41 -18.08 7.03
N ASP A 39 14.62 -18.01 6.46
CA ASP A 39 15.56 -16.90 6.70
C ASP A 39 15.72 -15.93 5.53
N LYS A 40 15.10 -16.19 4.37
CA LYS A 40 15.26 -15.36 3.17
C LYS A 40 14.07 -14.43 2.96
N LEU A 41 14.36 -13.14 2.77
CA LEU A 41 13.35 -12.18 2.33
C LEU A 41 13.09 -12.41 0.84
N VAL A 42 11.83 -12.63 0.48
CA VAL A 42 11.41 -12.91 -0.90
C VAL A 42 10.28 -11.95 -1.25
N TRP A 43 10.33 -11.41 -2.46
CA TRP A 43 9.27 -10.56 -2.98
C TRP A 43 7.98 -11.36 -3.21
N GLY A 44 6.86 -10.90 -2.67
CA GLY A 44 5.54 -11.43 -2.99
C GLY A 44 4.97 -10.69 -4.19
N ASN A 45 4.79 -11.37 -5.32
CA ASN A 45 4.36 -10.75 -6.58
C ASN A 45 2.87 -10.90 -6.90
N GLN A 46 2.13 -11.72 -6.14
CA GLN A 46 0.76 -12.11 -6.52
C GLN A 46 -0.28 -11.00 -6.29
N THR A 47 0.01 -10.00 -5.44
CA THR A 47 -0.90 -8.87 -5.18
C THR A 47 -0.15 -7.55 -5.08
N THR A 48 0.73 -7.29 -6.05
CA THR A 48 1.44 -6.01 -6.17
C THR A 48 0.79 -5.17 -7.25
N ILE A 49 0.69 -3.87 -7.02
CA ILE A 49 0.15 -2.92 -8.01
C ILE A 49 1.04 -1.68 -8.03
N THR A 50 1.48 -1.30 -9.23
CA THR A 50 2.29 -0.12 -9.49
C THR A 50 1.55 0.74 -10.49
N GLU A 51 1.10 1.91 -10.04
CA GLU A 51 0.26 2.79 -10.84
C GLU A 51 0.67 4.25 -10.63
N PRO A 52 0.45 5.13 -11.62
CA PRO A 52 0.60 6.57 -11.43
C PRO A 52 -0.35 7.08 -10.34
N ILE A 53 0.03 8.17 -9.66
CA ILE A 53 -0.77 8.78 -8.58
C ILE A 53 -2.18 9.16 -9.06
N SER A 54 -2.33 9.58 -10.32
CA SER A 54 -3.63 9.87 -10.91
C SER A 54 -4.57 8.66 -10.93
N THR A 55 -4.07 7.46 -11.19
CA THR A 55 -4.84 6.21 -11.11
C THR A 55 -5.21 5.88 -9.67
N TRP A 56 -4.26 5.97 -8.73
CA TRP A 56 -4.54 5.76 -7.31
C TRP A 56 -5.63 6.69 -6.79
N LYS A 57 -5.60 7.97 -7.15
CA LYS A 57 -6.64 8.93 -6.78
C LYS A 57 -8.03 8.46 -7.25
N LYS A 58 -8.14 7.96 -8.48
CA LYS A 58 -9.41 7.42 -9.01
C LYS A 58 -9.88 6.21 -8.22
N VAL A 59 -8.98 5.26 -7.93
CA VAL A 59 -9.28 4.05 -7.15
C VAL A 59 -9.77 4.40 -5.75
N LEU A 60 -9.07 5.29 -5.04
CA LEU A 60 -9.45 5.72 -3.70
C LEU A 60 -10.80 6.43 -3.70
N ILE A 61 -11.04 7.36 -4.64
CA ILE A 61 -12.33 8.03 -4.78
C ILE A 61 -13.44 7.02 -5.04
N GLN A 62 -13.22 6.05 -5.93
CA GLN A 62 -14.23 5.03 -6.21
C GLN A 62 -14.53 4.18 -4.97
N ALA A 63 -13.50 3.71 -4.26
CA ALA A 63 -13.66 2.94 -3.03
C ALA A 63 -14.44 3.71 -1.96
N THR A 64 -14.19 5.02 -1.80
CA THR A 64 -14.95 5.83 -0.83
C THR A 64 -16.43 6.02 -1.17
N LYS A 65 -16.79 5.98 -2.47
CA LYS A 65 -18.19 6.00 -2.91
C LYS A 65 -18.89 4.67 -2.63
N GLU A 66 -18.18 3.57 -2.78
CA GLU A 66 -18.73 2.22 -2.61
C GLU A 66 -18.73 1.73 -1.16
N LYS A 67 -17.79 2.25 -0.34
CA LYS A 67 -17.51 1.75 1.01
C LYS A 67 -17.44 2.93 1.99
N PRO A 68 -18.54 3.28 2.68
CA PRO A 68 -18.57 4.43 3.60
C PRO A 68 -17.49 4.38 4.69
N TRP A 69 -17.24 3.19 5.27
CA TRP A 69 -16.20 3.00 6.29
C TRP A 69 -14.79 3.34 5.78
N PHE A 70 -14.52 3.20 4.49
CA PHE A 70 -13.21 3.57 3.93
C PHE A 70 -13.05 5.08 3.84
N ARG A 71 -14.15 5.80 3.59
CA ARG A 71 -14.15 7.27 3.63
C ARG A 71 -13.91 7.81 5.03
N GLU A 72 -14.51 7.16 6.04
CA GLU A 72 -14.28 7.47 7.45
C GLU A 72 -12.81 7.27 7.80
N LEU A 73 -12.23 6.11 7.46
CA LEU A 73 -10.81 5.82 7.65
C LEU A 73 -9.89 6.92 7.05
N LEU A 74 -10.11 7.32 5.80
CA LEU A 74 -9.31 8.38 5.19
C LEU A 74 -9.45 9.73 5.91
N SER A 75 -10.63 10.02 6.47
CA SER A 75 -10.86 11.25 7.22
C SER A 75 -10.15 11.23 8.57
N GLU A 76 -10.18 10.09 9.27
CA GLU A 76 -9.45 9.85 10.52
C GLU A 76 -7.94 9.99 10.32
N VAL A 77 -7.38 9.32 9.30
CA VAL A 77 -5.95 9.45 8.94
C VAL A 77 -5.58 10.90 8.66
N ASN A 78 -6.40 11.63 7.90
CA ASN A 78 -6.13 13.02 7.60
C ASN A 78 -6.19 13.92 8.86
N ALA A 79 -7.09 13.61 9.80
CA ALA A 79 -7.18 14.31 11.08
C ALA A 79 -5.95 14.05 11.96
N GLU A 80 -5.47 12.80 12.04
CA GLU A 80 -4.26 12.44 12.79
C GLU A 80 -2.99 13.13 12.25
N LEU A 81 -2.89 13.31 10.93
CA LEU A 81 -1.75 13.99 10.30
C LEU A 81 -1.79 15.53 10.45
N SER A 82 -2.92 16.08 10.87
CA SER A 82 -3.10 17.53 11.07
C SER A 82 -2.82 17.99 12.51
N LEU A 83 -2.40 17.06 13.38
CA LEU A 83 -1.96 17.29 14.76
C LEU A 83 -0.44 17.42 14.85
#